data_AF-A0A961MV36-F1
#
_entry.id   AF-A0A961MV36-F1
#
_cell.length_a   1.000
_cell.length_b   1.000
_cell.length_c   1.000
_cell.angle_alpha   90.00
_cell.angle_beta   90.00
_cell.angle_gamma   90.00
#
_symmetry.space_group_name_H-M   'P 1'
#
loop_
_entity.id
_entity.type
_entity.pdbx_description
1 polymer ?
#
loop_
_entity_poly.entity_id
_entity_poly.type
_entity_poly.pdbx_seq_one_letter_code
_entity_poly.pdbx_strand_id
1 'polypeptide(L)'
;MWDAEQIDALTEVVVQRLLVEGGTARGLAVEIATRLAAERPDLPALAVALPFSLAAGGIEDMLGGGQQACAAAFDAWRVAALIGGDTLALQAGLARAPTVADLCAHWADNDTVFNA
;
A
#
# COMPACT_ATOMS: atom_id res chain seq x y z
N MET A 1 1.97 -15.46 10.00
CA MET A 1 2.80 -15.35 8.78
C MET A 1 1.87 -14.95 7.64
N TRP A 2 2.28 -13.97 6.83
CA TRP A 2 1.55 -13.56 5.64
C TRP A 2 1.97 -14.45 4.48
N ASP A 3 1.02 -15.03 3.75
CA ASP A 3 1.28 -16.02 2.72
C ASP A 3 1.68 -15.36 1.38
N ALA A 4 2.57 -16.00 0.63
CA ALA A 4 3.00 -15.53 -0.69
C ALA A 4 1.81 -15.42 -1.65
N GLU A 5 0.89 -16.39 -1.65
CA GLU A 5 -0.31 -16.34 -2.50
C GLU A 5 -1.20 -15.13 -2.19
N GLN A 6 -1.27 -14.71 -0.92
CA GLN A 6 -2.04 -13.54 -0.51
C GLN A 6 -1.37 -12.23 -0.93
N ILE A 7 -0.04 -12.19 -0.90
CA ILE A 7 0.76 -11.05 -1.38
C ILE A 7 0.59 -10.92 -2.89
N ASP A 8 0.68 -12.03 -3.62
CA ASP A 8 0.53 -12.06 -5.08
C ASP A 8 -0.89 -11.62 -5.48
N ALA A 9 -1.92 -12.13 -4.82
CA ALA A 9 -3.31 -11.75 -5.07
C ALA A 9 -3.54 -10.24 -4.82
N LEU A 10 -2.98 -9.67 -3.75
CA LEU A 10 -3.08 -8.24 -3.49
C LEU A 10 -2.27 -7.41 -4.50
N THR A 11 -1.12 -7.93 -4.95
CA THR A 11 -0.30 -7.28 -5.98
C THR A 11 -1.05 -7.23 -7.31
N GLU A 12 -1.72 -8.31 -7.70
CA GLU A 12 -2.57 -8.36 -8.89
C GLU A 12 -3.73 -7.35 -8.81
N VAL A 13 -4.38 -7.24 -7.64
CA VAL A 13 -5.42 -6.21 -7.41
C VAL A 13 -4.86 -4.80 -7.61
N VAL A 14 -3.65 -4.50 -7.11
CA VAL A 14 -3.01 -3.20 -7.31
C VAL A 14 -2.76 -2.94 -8.79
N VAL A 15 -2.17 -3.90 -9.52
CA VAL A 15 -1.92 -3.76 -10.96
C VAL A 15 -3.22 -3.52 -11.73
N GLN A 16 -4.25 -4.33 -11.49
CA GLN A 16 -5.54 -4.21 -12.15
C GLN A 16 -6.19 -2.84 -11.89
N ARG A 17 -6.21 -2.40 -10.63
CA ARG A 17 -6.88 -1.15 -10.26
C ARG A 17 -6.20 0.08 -10.85
N LEU A 18 -4.87 0.07 -10.91
CA LEU A 18 -4.07 1.20 -11.40
C LEU A 18 -4.00 1.27 -12.92
N LEU A 19 -3.93 0.14 -13.62
CA LEU A 19 -3.79 0.12 -15.07
C LEU A 19 -5.12 0.04 -15.83
N VAL A 20 -6.11 -0.68 -15.29
CA VAL A 20 -7.34 -1.02 -16.02
C VAL A 20 -8.51 -0.15 -15.58
N GLU A 21 -8.70 -0.02 -14.27
CA GLU A 21 -9.93 0.57 -13.72
C GLU A 21 -9.81 2.06 -13.40
N GLY A 22 -8.60 2.63 -13.49
CA GLY A 22 -8.36 4.07 -13.32
C GLY A 22 -8.52 4.56 -11.89
N GLY A 23 -8.33 3.70 -10.89
CA GLY A 23 -8.32 4.08 -9.47
C GLY A 23 -7.04 4.79 -9.05
N THR A 24 -7.06 5.46 -7.90
CA THR A 24 -5.84 6.05 -7.29
C THR A 24 -5.14 5.02 -6.41
N ALA A 25 -3.81 4.95 -6.43
CA ALA A 25 -3.06 4.05 -5.53
C ALA A 25 -3.36 4.35 -4.05
N ARG A 26 -3.60 5.63 -3.77
CA ARG A 26 -4.01 6.14 -2.47
C ARG A 26 -5.29 5.50 -1.94
N GLY A 27 -6.40 5.63 -2.67
CA GLY A 27 -7.68 5.06 -2.25
C GLY A 27 -7.59 3.56 -2.05
N LEU A 28 -6.88 2.87 -2.94
CA LEU A 28 -6.65 1.44 -2.82
C LEU A 28 -5.83 1.07 -1.57
N ALA A 29 -4.83 1.87 -1.19
CA ALA A 29 -4.04 1.60 0.02
C ALA A 29 -4.91 1.63 1.27
N VAL A 30 -5.87 2.55 1.33
CA VAL A 30 -6.83 2.65 2.43
C VAL A 30 -7.77 1.46 2.46
N GLU A 31 -8.28 1.06 1.29
CA GLU A 31 -9.14 -0.13 1.15
C GLU A 31 -8.40 -1.40 1.62
N ILE A 32 -7.16 -1.60 1.16
CA ILE A 32 -6.30 -2.73 1.55
C ILE A 32 -6.00 -2.68 3.04
N ALA A 33 -5.60 -1.54 3.58
CA ALA A 33 -5.30 -1.40 5.01
C ALA A 33 -6.53 -1.68 5.88
N THR A 34 -7.69 -1.14 5.51
CA THR A 34 -8.95 -1.35 6.22
C THR A 34 -9.33 -2.83 6.23
N ARG A 35 -9.23 -3.50 5.07
CA ARG A 35 -9.48 -4.94 4.96
C ARG A 35 -8.51 -5.75 5.81
N LEU A 36 -7.21 -5.47 5.71
CA LEU A 36 -6.19 -6.18 6.47
C LEU A 36 -6.31 -5.91 7.97
N ALA A 37 -6.73 -4.72 8.41
CA ALA A 37 -7.01 -4.43 9.81
C ALA A 37 -8.18 -5.26 10.35
N ALA A 38 -9.21 -5.50 9.53
CA ALA A 38 -10.35 -6.32 9.91
C ALA A 38 -10.01 -7.82 9.95
N GLU A 39 -9.23 -8.31 8.99
CA GLU A 39 -8.92 -9.74 8.85
C GLU A 39 -7.72 -10.17 9.69
N ARG A 40 -6.67 -9.34 9.74
CA ARG A 40 -5.33 -9.65 10.28
C ARG A 40 -4.68 -8.39 10.89
N PRO A 41 -5.26 -7.82 11.96
CA PRO A 41 -4.81 -6.56 12.55
C PRO A 41 -3.35 -6.57 13.03
N ASP A 42 -2.83 -7.74 13.37
CA ASP A 42 -1.50 -7.98 13.92
C ASP A 42 -0.36 -8.01 12.87
N LEU A 43 -0.70 -7.96 11.58
CA LEU A 43 0.32 -7.90 10.53
C LEU A 43 1.18 -6.63 10.68
N PRO A 44 2.46 -6.67 10.31
CA PRO A 44 3.30 -5.48 10.28
C PRO A 44 2.69 -4.39 9.40
N ALA A 45 2.77 -3.12 9.79
CA ALA A 45 2.19 -2.00 9.01
C ALA A 45 2.71 -1.96 7.55
N LEU A 46 3.99 -2.29 7.34
CA LEU A 46 4.59 -2.38 6.00
C LEU A 46 3.98 -3.46 5.11
N ALA A 47 3.15 -4.35 5.65
CA ALA A 47 2.37 -5.28 4.84
C ALA A 47 1.52 -4.53 3.81
N VAL A 48 0.98 -3.35 4.15
CA VAL A 48 0.19 -2.56 3.19
C VAL A 48 1.04 -2.03 2.03
N ALA A 49 2.32 -1.73 2.26
CA ALA A 49 3.21 -1.15 1.25
C ALA A 49 3.72 -2.19 0.23
N LEU A 50 3.88 -3.45 0.65
CA LEU A 50 4.52 -4.48 -0.17
C LEU A 50 3.85 -4.72 -1.54
N PRO A 51 2.50 -4.85 -1.64
CA PRO A 51 1.84 -5.07 -2.92
C PRO A 51 2.03 -3.91 -3.90
N PHE A 52 2.14 -2.67 -3.40
CA PHE A 52 2.41 -1.50 -4.23
C PHE A 52 3.83 -1.51 -4.78
N SER A 53 4.81 -1.87 -3.96
CA SER A 53 6.21 -2.00 -4.39
C SER A 53 6.37 -3.09 -5.46
N LEU A 54 5.72 -4.24 -5.26
CA LEU A 54 5.76 -5.36 -6.21
C LEU A 54 5.03 -5.01 -7.51
N ALA A 55 3.86 -4.36 -7.41
CA ALA A 55 3.11 -3.91 -8.58
C ALA A 55 3.91 -2.87 -9.37
N ALA A 56 4.52 -1.89 -8.70
CA ALA A 56 5.32 -0.87 -9.36
C ALA A 56 6.50 -1.48 -10.13
N GLY A 57 7.28 -2.35 -9.47
CA GLY A 57 8.39 -3.05 -10.14
C GLY A 57 7.92 -3.93 -11.30
N GLY A 58 6.82 -4.67 -11.14
CA GLY A 58 6.24 -5.47 -12.21
C GLY A 58 5.80 -4.64 -13.41
N ILE A 59 5.18 -3.47 -13.17
CA ILE A 59 4.76 -2.54 -14.22
C ILE A 59 5.97 -1.94 -14.95
N GLU A 60 7.06 -1.61 -14.23
CA GLU A 60 8.31 -1.10 -14.81
C GLU A 60 9.01 -2.15 -15.68
N ASP A 61 8.99 -3.42 -15.25
CA ASP A 61 9.60 -4.54 -15.97
C ASP A 61 8.79 -4.97 -17.21
N MET A 62 7.49 -4.67 -17.24
CA MET A 62 6.65 -4.88 -18.42
C MET A 62 7.04 -3.91 -19.55
N LEU A 63 7.96 -4.36 -20.41
CA LEU A 63 8.37 -3.66 -21.63
C LEU A 63 7.15 -3.19 -22.44
N GLY A 64 6.93 -1.86 -22.51
CA GLY A 64 5.98 -1.25 -23.43
C GLY A 64 4.75 -0.56 -22.83
N GLY A 65 4.66 -0.39 -21.51
CA GLY A 65 3.47 0.14 -20.84
C GLY A 65 3.05 1.60 -21.17
N GLY A 66 3.80 2.31 -22.01
CA GLY A 66 3.48 3.69 -22.40
C GLY A 66 3.40 4.65 -21.21
N GLN A 67 2.98 5.89 -21.47
CA GLN A 67 2.95 6.93 -20.44
C GLN A 67 2.00 6.60 -19.27
N GLN A 68 0.94 5.83 -19.54
CA GLN A 68 -0.03 5.41 -18.52
C GLN A 68 0.59 4.43 -17.51
N ALA A 69 1.33 3.41 -17.96
CA ALA A 69 1.98 2.48 -17.04
C ALA A 69 3.08 3.16 -16.22
N CYS A 70 3.86 4.05 -16.82
CA CYS A 70 4.85 4.84 -16.09
C CYS A 70 4.20 5.69 -14.98
N ALA A 71 3.07 6.33 -15.28
CA ALA A 71 2.31 7.09 -14.28
C ALA A 71 1.77 6.19 -13.16
N ALA A 72 1.26 5.00 -13.49
CA ALA A 72 0.76 4.03 -12.52
C ALA A 72 1.87 3.49 -11.61
N ALA A 73 3.01 3.10 -12.17
CA ALA A 73 4.18 2.65 -11.40
C ALA A 73 4.69 3.75 -10.47
N PHE A 74 4.77 5.00 -10.96
CA PHE A 74 5.15 6.14 -10.13
C PHE A 74 4.16 6.36 -8.97
N ASP A 75 2.85 6.30 -9.22
CA ASP A 75 1.86 6.47 -8.16
C ASP A 75 1.93 5.35 -7.12
N ALA A 76 2.15 4.10 -7.55
CA ALA A 76 2.35 2.96 -6.66
C ALA A 76 3.63 3.12 -5.80
N TRP A 77 4.77 3.49 -6.40
CA TRP A 77 6.00 3.76 -5.66
C TRP A 77 5.83 4.88 -4.63
N ARG A 78 5.18 5.97 -5.04
CA ARG A 78 4.90 7.11 -4.16
C ARG A 78 4.07 6.69 -2.95
N VAL A 79 3.01 5.91 -3.16
CA VAL A 79 2.16 5.43 -2.06
C VAL A 79 2.91 4.46 -1.15
N ALA A 80 3.69 3.52 -1.69
CA ALA A 80 4.53 2.63 -0.90
C ALA A 80 5.51 3.42 0.00
N ALA A 81 6.14 4.46 -0.54
CA ALA A 81 7.04 5.34 0.21
C ALA A 81 6.33 6.11 1.32
N LEU A 82 5.13 6.64 1.06
CA LEU A 82 4.33 7.35 2.06
C LEU A 82 3.91 6.42 3.21
N ILE A 83 3.44 5.21 2.90
CA ILE A 83 3.11 4.19 3.92
C ILE A 83 4.34 3.87 4.78
N GLY A 84 5.52 3.76 4.15
CA GLY A 84 6.79 3.57 4.86
C GLY A 84 7.12 4.75 5.78
N GLY A 85 6.89 5.98 5.34
CA GLY A 85 7.04 7.20 6.12
C GLY A 85 6.12 7.23 7.35
N ASP A 86 4.84 6.93 7.16
CA ASP A 86 3.85 6.88 8.26
C ASP A 86 4.19 5.76 9.25
N THR A 87 4.62 4.60 8.76
CA THR A 87 5.08 3.50 9.59
C THR A 87 6.30 3.90 10.42
N LEU A 88 7.26 4.62 9.83
CA LEU A 88 8.43 5.13 10.53
C LEU A 88 8.04 6.17 11.59
N ALA A 89 7.10 7.06 11.27
CA ALA A 89 6.58 8.05 12.22
C ALA A 89 5.88 7.36 13.42
N LEU A 90 5.07 6.33 13.16
CA LEU A 90 4.44 5.52 14.20
C LEU A 90 5.45 4.79 15.08
N GLN A 91 6.50 4.23 14.49
CA GLN A 91 7.54 3.51 15.22
C GLN A 91 8.21 4.37 16.29
N ALA A 92 8.35 5.68 16.07
CA ALA A 92 8.95 6.60 17.04
C ALA A 92 8.13 6.71 18.35
N GLY A 93 6.82 6.43 18.30
CA GLY A 93 5.93 6.48 19.47
C GLY A 93 5.63 5.12 20.10
N LEU A 94 6.08 4.03 19.50
CA LEU A 94 5.74 2.67 19.92
C LEU A 94 6.98 1.90 20.40
N ALA A 95 6.85 1.17 21.51
CA ALA A 95 7.89 0.25 21.99
C ALA A 95 7.95 -1.08 21.21
N ARG A 96 7.03 -1.28 20.26
CA ARG A 96 6.91 -2.45 19.39
C ARG A 96 6.86 -2.03 17.93
N ALA A 97 7.00 -2.99 17.02
CA ALA A 97 6.75 -2.75 15.61
C ALA A 97 5.28 -2.29 15.39
N PRO A 98 5.05 -1.25 14.57
CA PRO A 98 3.71 -0.86 14.15
C PRO A 98 3.01 -1.98 13.38
N THR A 99 1.72 -2.11 13.61
CA THR A 99 0.84 -3.07 12.96
C THR A 99 -0.08 -2.37 11.97
N VAL A 100 -0.76 -3.13 11.11
CA VAL A 100 -1.78 -2.61 10.21
C VAL A 100 -2.90 -1.92 11.00
N ALA A 101 -3.27 -2.43 12.18
CA ALA A 101 -4.25 -1.78 13.04
C ALA A 101 -3.80 -0.39 13.52
N ASP A 102 -2.52 -0.23 13.90
CA ASP A 102 -1.98 1.08 14.31
C ASP A 102 -1.95 2.05 13.13
N LEU A 103 -1.58 1.56 11.94
CA LEU A 103 -1.55 2.37 10.73
C LEU A 103 -2.96 2.87 10.36
N CYS A 104 -3.97 2.01 10.45
CA CYS A 104 -5.36 2.42 10.21
C CYS A 104 -5.86 3.43 11.24
N ALA A 105 -5.56 3.21 12.53
CA ALA A 105 -5.91 4.15 13.58
C ALA A 105 -5.22 5.51 13.35
N HIS A 106 -3.95 5.51 12.97
CA HIS A 106 -3.19 6.71 12.66
C HIS A 106 -3.81 7.53 11.53
N TRP A 107 -4.24 6.89 10.45
CA TRP A 107 -4.90 7.56 9.34
C TRP A 107 -6.31 8.07 9.70
N ALA A 108 -7.04 7.35 10.55
CA ALA A 108 -8.36 7.78 11.01
C ALA A 108 -8.29 8.98 11.97
N ASP A 109 -7.35 8.98 12.92
CA ASP A 109 -7.25 10.01 13.96
C ASP A 109 -6.79 11.37 13.44
N ASN A 110 -6.02 11.39 12.34
CA ASN A 110 -5.50 12.63 11.79
C ASN A 110 -6.38 13.21 10.66
N ASP A 111 -7.42 12.50 10.22
CA ASP A 111 -8.17 12.75 8.97
C ASP A 111 -7.25 13.03 7.76
N THR A 112 -5.97 12.65 7.88
CA THR A 112 -4.91 12.92 6.92
C THR A 112 -4.69 11.65 6.16
N VAL A 113 -5.66 11.26 5.34
CA VAL A 113 -5.48 10.01 4.62
C VAL A 113 -4.27 10.11 3.70
N PHE A 114 -4.00 11.27 3.09
CA PHE A 114 -2.67 11.73 2.63
C PHE A 114 -2.83 13.18 2.13
N ASN A 115 -2.76 14.18 3.01
CA ASN A 115 -3.18 15.55 2.68
C ASN A 115 -2.58 16.12 1.38
N ALA A 116 -3.47 16.80 0.63
CA ALA A 116 -3.34 17.27 -0.75
C ALA A 116 -2.22 18.29 -0.99
#